data_AF-A0A9D2SYY6-F1
#
_entry.id   AF-A0A9D2SYY6-F1
#
_cell.length_a   1.000
_cell.length_b   1.000
_cell.length_c   1.000
_cell.angle_alpha   90.00
_cell.angle_beta   90.00
_cell.angle_gamma   90.00
#
_symmetry.space_group_name_H-M   'P 1'
#
loop_
_entity.id
_entity.type
_entity.pdbx_description
1 polymer ?
#
loop_
_entity_poly.entity_id
_entity_poly.type
_entity_poly.pdbx_seq_one_letter_code
_entity_poly.pdbx_strand_id
1 'polypeptide(L)'
;MALDMAEVEGQVACLGRQRAELIDLSRRLSACRQVLDTGWPSRESAGLRQTLTVLSRRCIRLEERLAALQRDVLRAAVELQAEEAEE
;
A
#
# COMPACT_ATOMS: atom_id res chain seq x y z
N MET A 1 -29.31 9.19 7.89
CA MET A 1 -28.83 7.94 8.52
C MET A 1 -27.51 8.28 9.16
N ALA A 2 -27.33 8.12 10.48
CA ALA A 2 -26.10 8.54 11.14
C ALA A 2 -24.90 7.72 10.65
N LEU A 3 -23.85 8.38 10.19
CA LEU A 3 -22.59 7.77 9.82
C LEU A 3 -21.89 7.16 11.04
N ASP A 4 -21.53 5.87 10.98
CA ASP A 4 -20.72 5.27 12.04
C ASP A 4 -19.25 5.66 11.84
N MET A 5 -18.87 6.78 12.44
CA MET A 5 -17.49 7.27 12.43
C MET A 5 -16.49 6.25 13.00
N ALA A 6 -16.91 5.36 13.90
CA ALA A 6 -16.03 4.33 14.42
C ALA A 6 -15.71 3.27 13.34
N GLU A 7 -16.66 2.98 12.45
CA GLU A 7 -16.42 2.09 11.30
C GLU A 7 -15.43 2.72 10.32
N VAL A 8 -15.60 4.00 10.00
CA VAL A 8 -14.68 4.75 9.12
C VAL A 8 -13.27 4.78 9.68
N GLU A 9 -13.11 5.13 10.96
CA GLU A 9 -11.81 5.11 11.64
C GLU A 9 -11.18 3.72 11.61
N GLY A 10 -11.98 2.67 11.82
CA GLY A 10 -11.55 1.27 11.71
C GLY A 10 -11.02 0.92 10.32
N GLN A 11 -11.72 1.36 9.27
CA GLN A 11 -11.29 1.15 7.87
C GLN A 11 -10.00 1.91 7.56
N VAL A 12 -9.89 3.18 7.95
CA VAL A 12 -8.67 3.99 7.76
C VAL A 12 -7.48 3.37 8.48
N ALA A 13 -7.66 2.89 9.72
CA ALA A 13 -6.62 2.20 10.46
C ALA A 13 -6.19 0.89 9.79
N CYS A 14 -7.14 0.13 9.22
CA CYS A 14 -6.86 -1.09 8.47
C CYS A 14 -6.01 -0.80 7.22
N LEU A 15 -6.40 0.21 6.43
CA LEU A 15 -5.64 0.63 5.25
C LEU A 15 -4.23 1.12 5.62
N GLY A 16 -4.10 1.82 6.75
CA GLY A 16 -2.81 2.23 7.30
C GLY A 16 -1.89 1.04 7.62
N ARG A 17 -2.41 -0.01 8.26
CA ARG A 17 -1.66 -1.25 8.54
C ARG A 17 -1.22 -1.96 7.26
N GLN A 18 -2.13 -2.14 6.31
CA GLN A 18 -1.82 -2.77 5.01
C GLN A 18 -0.73 -1.99 4.25
N ARG A 19 -0.76 -0.65 4.32
CA ARG A 19 0.27 0.19 3.72
C ARG A 19 1.63 0.00 4.41
N ALA A 20 1.67 -0.06 5.73
CA ALA A 20 2.90 -0.32 6.49
C ALA A 20 3.52 -1.68 6.11
N GLU A 21 2.69 -2.72 5.95
CA GLU A 21 3.14 -4.04 5.49
C GLU A 21 3.74 -4.00 4.08
N LEU A 22 3.14 -3.25 3.14
CA LEU A 22 3.70 -3.09 1.79
C LEU A 22 5.04 -2.36 1.78
N ILE A 23 5.22 -1.37 2.66
CA ILE A 23 6.49 -0.66 2.81
C ILE A 23 7.57 -1.62 3.32
N ASP A 24 7.25 -2.46 4.31
CA ASP A 24 8.18 -3.49 4.80
C ASP A 24 8.55 -4.49 3.71
N LEU A 25 7.57 -5.02 2.98
CA LEU A 25 7.80 -5.92 1.85
C LEU A 25 8.68 -5.28 0.78
N SER A 26 8.46 -4.00 0.47
CA SER A 26 9.27 -3.27 -0.50
C SER A 26 10.73 -3.13 -0.05
N ARG A 27 10.96 -2.85 1.24
CA ARG A 27 12.32 -2.82 1.82
C ARG A 27 12.99 -4.19 1.71
N ARG A 28 12.27 -5.26 2.03
CA ARG A 28 12.78 -6.64 1.94
C ARG A 28 13.12 -7.03 0.50
N LEU A 29 12.27 -6.70 -0.47
CA LEU A 29 12.54 -6.92 -1.90
C LEU A 29 13.78 -6.15 -2.37
N SER A 30 13.96 -4.91 -1.91
CA SER A 30 15.16 -4.12 -2.22
C SER A 30 16.42 -4.76 -1.64
N ALA A 31 16.37 -5.28 -0.42
CA ALA A 31 17.49 -5.98 0.19
C ALA A 31 17.83 -7.27 -0.58
N CYS A 32 16.82 -8.07 -0.96
CA CYS A 32 17.02 -9.26 -1.80
C CYS A 32 17.65 -8.90 -3.15
N ARG A 33 17.25 -7.79 -3.75
CA ARG A 33 17.82 -7.32 -5.02
C ARG A 33 19.29 -6.97 -4.86
N GLN A 34 19.64 -6.25 -3.79
CA GLN A 34 21.02 -5.90 -3.50
C GLN A 34 21.91 -7.15 -3.35
N VAL A 35 21.43 -8.19 -2.67
CA VAL A 35 22.15 -9.47 -2.53
C VAL A 35 22.37 -10.16 -3.88
N LEU A 36 21.35 -10.17 -4.75
CA LEU A 36 21.49 -10.76 -6.09
C LEU A 36 22.40 -9.96 -7.01
N ASP A 37 22.40 -8.64 -6.87
CA ASP A 37 23.22 -7.75 -7.67
C ASP A 37 24.71 -7.85 -7.31
N THR A 38 25.05 -8.14 -6.04
CA THR A 38 26.44 -8.23 -5.56
C THR A 38 27.01 -9.65 -5.48
N GLY A 39 26.18 -10.66 -5.24
CA GLY A 39 26.64 -12.01 -4.88
C GLY A 39 26.51 -13.07 -5.98
N TRP A 40 25.79 -12.80 -7.07
CA TRP A 40 25.42 -13.83 -8.05
C TRP A 40 25.78 -13.44 -9.49
N PRO A 41 26.31 -14.38 -10.31
CA PRO A 41 26.47 -14.18 -11.74
C PRO A 41 25.14 -13.77 -12.40
N SER A 42 25.22 -12.89 -13.40
CA SER A 42 24.03 -12.30 -14.03
C SER A 42 23.13 -13.34 -14.71
N ARG A 43 23.71 -14.41 -15.27
CA ARG A 43 22.96 -15.48 -15.95
C ARG A 43 22.14 -16.34 -14.98
N GLU A 44 22.72 -16.71 -13.84
CA GLU A 44 22.08 -17.58 -12.85
C GLU A 44 20.99 -16.84 -12.06
N SER A 45 21.16 -15.53 -11.88
CA SER A 45 20.21 -14.68 -11.14
C SER A 45 19.19 -13.94 -12.01
N ALA A 46 19.24 -14.06 -13.35
CA ALA A 46 18.39 -13.30 -14.27
C ALA A 46 16.89 -13.47 -13.99
N GLY A 47 16.41 -14.70 -13.81
CA GLY A 47 15.01 -15.00 -13.50
C GLY A 47 14.54 -14.43 -12.15
N LEU A 48 15.43 -14.46 -11.14
CA LEU A 48 15.16 -13.88 -9.84
C LEU A 48 15.11 -12.34 -9.91
N ARG A 49 16.02 -11.70 -10.65
CA ARG A 49 16.02 -10.24 -10.87
C ARG A 49 14.75 -9.78 -11.60
N GLN A 50 14.28 -10.56 -12.57
CA GLN A 50 13.02 -10.29 -13.27
C GLN A 50 11.83 -10.41 -12.30
N THR A 51 11.78 -11.49 -11.51
CA THR A 51 10.74 -11.69 -10.48
C THR A 51 10.72 -10.54 -9.47
N LEU A 52 11.88 -10.16 -8.91
CA LEU A 52 11.98 -9.04 -7.98
C LEU A 52 11.52 -7.71 -8.60
N THR A 53 11.83 -7.48 -9.88
CA THR A 53 11.36 -6.29 -10.61
C THR A 53 9.84 -6.28 -10.72
N VAL A 54 9.22 -7.41 -11.07
CA VAL A 54 7.76 -7.54 -11.14
C VAL A 54 7.11 -7.32 -9.77
N LEU A 55 7.64 -7.95 -8.72
CA LEU A 55 7.14 -7.81 -7.36
C LEU A 55 7.28 -6.37 -6.85
N SER A 56 8.42 -5.72 -7.08
CA SER A 56 8.64 -4.32 -6.67
C SER A 56 7.62 -3.39 -7.35
N ARG A 57 7.38 -3.56 -8.65
CA ARG A 57 6.35 -2.80 -9.39
C ARG A 57 4.94 -3.07 -8.89
N ARG A 58 4.66 -4.28 -8.40
CA ARG A 58 3.36 -4.63 -7.83
C ARG A 58 3.18 -4.00 -6.46
N CYS A 59 4.21 -3.99 -5.61
CA CYS A 59 4.19 -3.31 -4.32
C CYS A 59 3.94 -1.81 -4.47
N ILE A 60 4.66 -1.13 -5.38
CA ILE A 60 4.46 0.31 -5.67
C ILE A 60 3.01 0.58 -6.07
N ARG A 61 2.46 -0.19 -7.02
CA ARG A 61 1.07 -0.02 -7.48
C ARG A 61 0.04 -0.28 -6.37
N LEU A 62 0.30 -1.24 -5.49
CA LEU A 62 -0.59 -1.51 -4.37
C LEU A 62 -0.51 -0.40 -3.32
N GLU A 63 0.67 0.15 -3.05
CA GLU A 63 0.85 1.26 -2.14
C GLU A 63 0.10 2.51 -2.64
N GLU A 64 0.24 2.84 -3.92
CA GLU A 64 -0.48 3.94 -4.56
C GLU A 64 -2.00 3.77 -4.45
N ARG A 65 -2.51 2.55 -4.69
CA ARG A 65 -3.95 2.25 -4.60
C ARG A 65 -4.48 2.35 -3.16
N LEU A 66 -3.74 1.85 -2.17
CA LEU A 66 -4.12 1.99 -0.77
C LEU A 66 -4.11 3.45 -0.33
N ALA A 67 -3.12 4.24 -0.77
CA ALA A 67 -3.05 5.66 -0.47
C ALA A 67 -4.17 6.47 -1.15
N ALA A 68 -4.61 6.06 -2.35
CA ALA A 68 -5.80 6.62 -2.98
C ALA A 68 -7.07 6.27 -2.19
N LEU A 69 -7.28 4.98 -1.90
CA LEU A 69 -8.45 4.51 -1.16
C LEU A 69 -8.57 5.17 0.22
N GLN A 70 -7.45 5.33 0.93
CA GLN A 70 -7.44 6.03 2.22
C GLN A 70 -7.89 7.49 2.11
N ARG A 71 -7.47 8.20 1.05
CA ARG A 71 -7.91 9.58 0.80
C ARG A 71 -9.39 9.63 0.43
N ASP A 72 -9.85 8.68 -0.38
CA ASP A 72 -11.25 8.63 -0.84
C ASP A 72 -12.20 8.34 0.33
N VAL A 73 -11.84 7.41 1.23
CA VAL A 73 -12.60 7.12 2.46
C VAL A 73 -12.66 8.35 3.36
N LEU A 74 -11.53 9.02 3.59
CA LEU A 74 -11.49 10.23 4.42
C LEU A 74 -12.32 11.36 3.82
N ARG A 75 -12.29 11.54 2.49
CA ARG A 75 -13.10 12.55 1.80
C ARG A 75 -14.60 12.25 1.95
N ALA A 76 -15.01 11.02 1.66
CA ALA A 76 -16.42 10.62 1.76
C ALA A 76 -16.96 10.80 3.18
N ALA A 77 -16.15 10.49 4.20
CA ALA A 77 -16.53 10.71 5.60
C ALA A 77 -16.75 12.19 5.93
N VAL A 78 -15.90 13.09 5.42
CA VAL A 78 -16.05 14.55 5.61
C VAL A 78 -17.28 15.08 4.88
N GLU A 79 -17.52 14.63 3.65
CA GLU A 79 -18.69 15.04 2.85
C GLU A 79 -20.00 14.64 3.55
N LEU A 80 -20.10 13.38 4.00
CA LEU A 80 -21.29 12.90 4.72
C LEU A 80 -21.49 13.60 6.07
N GLN A 81 -20.42 13.91 6.82
CA GLN A 81 -20.54 14.72 8.04
C GLN A 81 -21.05 16.14 7.77
N ALA A 82 -20.67 16.74 6.63
CA ALA A 82 -21.16 18.06 6.26
C ALA A 82 -22.65 18.01 5.86
N GLU A 83 -23.06 16.99 5.10
CA GLU A 83 -24.48 16.76 4.77
C GLU A 83 -25.34 16.58 6.02
N GLU A 84 -24.89 15.79 7.00
CA GLU A 84 -25.60 15.59 8.27
C GLU A 84 -25.70 16.84 9.14
N ALA A 85 -24.80 17.81 8.98
CA ALA A 85 -24.81 19.07 9.73
C ALA A 85 -25.74 20.14 9.11
N GLU A 86 -26.12 19.96 7.84
CA GLU A 86 -27.04 20.85 7.11
C GLU A 86 -28.52 20.37 7.17
N GLU A 87 -28.77 19.11 7.58
CA GLU A 87 -30.09 18.51 7.85
C GLU A 87 -30.59 18.76 9.29
#